data_AF-A0A353U0E2-F1
#
_entry.id   AF-A0A353U0E2-F1
#
_cell.length_a   1.000
_cell.length_b   1.000
_cell.length_c   1.000
_cell.angle_alpha   90.00
_cell.angle_beta   90.00
_cell.angle_gamma   90.00
#
_symmetry.space_group_name_H-M   'P 1'
#
loop_
_entity.id
_entity.type
_entity.pdbx_description
1 polymer ?
#
loop_
_entity_poly.entity_id
_entity_poly.type
_entity_poly.pdbx_seq_one_letter_code
_entity_poly.pdbx_strand_id
1 'polypeptide(L)'
;MPVKELFDYTIDSLSEGEIGASLRFNKMHPVYAGHFPGTPVTPGVCQLMAVRAVVSDALGQALQLSLAPEIKFLSMHNPFESESLTLSIKYGTGEDQVIS
;
A
#
# COMPACT_ATOMS: atom_id res chain seq x y z
N MET A 1 6.94 10.20 -10.99
CA MET A 1 6.66 9.02 -11.83
C MET A 1 5.21 8.62 -11.60
N PRO A 2 4.35 8.48 -12.61
CA PRO A 2 3.02 7.95 -12.39
C PRO A 2 3.14 6.46 -12.04
N VAL A 3 2.65 6.08 -10.87
CA VAL A 3 2.59 4.69 -10.35
C VAL A 3 1.38 3.96 -10.94
N LYS A 4 0.95 4.38 -12.14
CA LYS A 4 -0.18 3.75 -12.85
C LYS A 4 0.23 2.31 -13.18
N GLU A 5 -0.68 1.36 -12.95
CA GLU A 5 -0.50 -0.05 -13.32
C GLU A 5 0.65 -0.78 -12.57
N LEU A 6 1.13 -0.22 -11.45
CA LEU A 6 2.14 -0.90 -10.63
C LEU A 6 1.55 -2.08 -9.86
N PHE A 7 0.32 -1.95 -9.37
CA PHE A 7 -0.35 -2.99 -8.60
C PHE A 7 -1.85 -2.98 -8.89
N ASP A 8 -2.43 -4.17 -8.78
CA ASP A 8 -3.87 -4.39 -8.67
C ASP A 8 -4.20 -4.83 -7.25
N TYR A 9 -5.45 -4.65 -6.83
CA TYR A 9 -5.91 -5.10 -5.53
C TYR A 9 -7.36 -5.58 -5.56
N THR A 10 -7.68 -6.45 -4.61
CA THR A 10 -9.04 -6.89 -4.29
C THR A 10 -9.27 -6.66 -2.80
N ILE A 11 -10.40 -6.06 -2.43
CA ILE A 11 -10.85 -6.01 -1.04
C ILE A 11 -11.56 -7.33 -0.76
N ASP A 12 -10.93 -8.16 0.07
CA ASP A 12 -11.40 -9.51 0.39
C ASP A 12 -12.41 -9.49 1.54
N SER A 13 -12.27 -8.54 2.47
CA SER A 13 -13.20 -8.33 3.58
C SER A 13 -13.26 -6.86 3.99
N LEU A 14 -14.47 -6.44 4.39
CA LEU A 14 -14.74 -5.12 4.94
C LEU A 14 -15.70 -5.27 6.12
N SER A 15 -15.25 -4.85 7.30
CA SER A 15 -16.07 -4.79 8.51
C SER A 15 -15.79 -3.49 9.26
N GLU A 16 -16.55 -3.23 10.31
CA GLU A 16 -16.33 -2.05 11.15
C GLU A 16 -14.89 -2.05 11.71
N GLY A 17 -14.11 -1.05 11.31
CA GLY A 17 -12.73 -0.84 11.78
C GLY A 17 -11.67 -1.78 11.21
N GLU A 18 -12.01 -2.70 10.30
CA GLU A 18 -11.04 -3.63 9.71
C GLU A 18 -11.24 -3.82 8.19
N ILE A 19 -10.13 -3.88 7.45
CA ILE A 19 -10.10 -4.15 6.01
C ILE A 19 -9.07 -5.25 5.73
N GLY A 20 -9.50 -6.29 5.01
CA GLY A 20 -8.64 -7.31 4.44
C GLY A 20 -8.55 -7.14 2.92
N ALA A 21 -7.34 -7.12 2.37
CA ALA A 21 -7.15 -7.00 0.93
C ALA A 21 -5.94 -7.78 0.42
N SER A 22 -6.02 -8.18 -0.85
CA SER A 22 -4.93 -8.84 -1.56
C SER A 22 -4.39 -7.90 -2.63
N LEU A 23 -3.08 -7.70 -2.64
CA LEU A 23 -2.34 -6.91 -3.62
C LEU A 23 -1.59 -7.84 -4.58
N ARG A 24 -1.50 -7.45 -5.84
CA ARG A 24 -0.60 -8.06 -6.82
C ARG A 24 0.23 -7.00 -7.53
N PHE A 25 1.55 -7.08 -7.40
CA PHE A 25 2.49 -6.18 -8.03
C PHE A 25 2.89 -6.65 -9.42
N ASN A 26 2.85 -5.74 -10.38
CA ASN A 26 3.30 -5.97 -11.74
C ASN A 26 4.85 -5.93 -11.79
N LYS A 27 5.50 -7.09 -11.71
CA LYS A 27 6.96 -7.20 -11.77
C LYS A 27 7.59 -6.65 -13.07
N MET A 28 6.80 -6.48 -14.14
CA MET A 28 7.24 -5.88 -15.40
C MET A 28 7.22 -4.34 -15.38
N HIS A 29 6.73 -3.72 -14.30
CA HIS A 29 6.63 -2.27 -14.20
C HIS A 29 8.03 -1.61 -14.20
N PRO A 30 8.25 -0.50 -14.94
CA PRO A 30 9.56 0.14 -15.08
C PRO A 30 10.24 0.58 -13.78
N VAL A 31 9.48 0.74 -12.69
CA VAL A 31 10.02 1.06 -11.36
C VAL A 31 11.10 0.06 -10.91
N TYR A 32 10.94 -1.22 -11.27
CA TYR A 32 11.86 -2.28 -10.86
C TYR A 32 13.17 -2.29 -11.65
N ALA A 33 13.21 -1.66 -12.84
CA ALA A 33 14.45 -1.49 -13.59
C ALA A 33 15.45 -0.57 -12.85
N GLY A 34 14.92 0.40 -12.09
CA GLY A 34 15.72 1.35 -11.31
C GLY A 34 15.80 1.04 -9.82
N HIS A 35 15.04 0.07 -9.32
CA HIS A 35 14.92 -0.18 -7.88
C HIS A 35 15.00 -1.68 -7.57
N PHE A 36 16.18 -2.30 -7.58
CA PHE A 36 17.48 -1.76 -7.97
C PHE A 36 18.02 -2.55 -9.18
N PRO A 37 18.90 -1.97 -10.01
CA PRO A 37 19.51 -2.72 -11.11
C PRO A 37 20.14 -4.03 -10.62
N GLY A 38 19.66 -5.17 -11.14
CA GLY A 38 20.10 -6.52 -10.74
C GLY A 38 19.45 -7.09 -9.48
N THR A 39 18.80 -6.27 -8.64
CA THR A 39 18.12 -6.70 -7.40
C THR A 39 16.80 -5.94 -7.24
N PRO A 40 15.72 -6.37 -7.93
CA PRO A 40 14.44 -5.67 -7.89
C PRO A 40 13.77 -5.77 -6.50
N VAL A 41 13.31 -4.64 -5.99
CA VAL A 41 12.64 -4.49 -4.70
C VAL A 41 11.50 -3.49 -4.85
N THR A 42 10.33 -3.78 -4.28
CA THR A 42 9.20 -2.82 -4.25
C THR A 42 9.54 -1.63 -3.35
N PRO A 43 9.54 -0.39 -3.87
CA PRO A 43 9.78 0.79 -3.05
C PRO A 43 8.73 0.92 -1.93
N GLY A 44 9.16 1.33 -0.74
CA GLY A 44 8.26 1.50 0.41
C GLY A 44 7.12 2.50 0.13
N VAL A 45 7.39 3.57 -0.63
CA VAL A 45 6.36 4.54 -1.04
C VAL A 45 5.26 3.88 -1.89
N CYS A 46 5.60 2.89 -2.72
CA CYS A 46 4.61 2.18 -3.53
C CYS A 46 3.70 1.30 -2.67
N GLN A 47 4.24 0.69 -1.60
CA GLN A 47 3.44 -0.06 -0.63
C GLN A 47 2.48 0.87 0.13
N LEU A 48 2.94 2.07 0.55
CA LEU A 48 2.07 3.07 1.18
C LEU A 48 0.98 3.60 0.23
N MET A 49 1.28 3.73 -1.05
CA MET A 49 0.29 4.10 -2.06
C MET A 49 -0.79 3.01 -2.22
N ALA A 50 -0.41 1.73 -2.16
CA ALA A 50 -1.36 0.62 -2.17
C ALA A 50 -2.27 0.63 -0.93
N VAL A 51 -1.71 0.87 0.26
CA VAL A 51 -2.50 1.05 1.49
C VAL A 51 -3.50 2.20 1.32
N ARG A 52 -3.04 3.37 0.86
CA ARG A 52 -3.92 4.52 0.62
C ARG A 52 -5.04 4.20 -0.38
N ALA A 53 -4.72 3.53 -1.49
CA ALA A 53 -5.69 3.17 -2.51
C ALA A 53 -6.78 2.25 -1.92
N VAL A 54 -6.37 1.18 -1.23
CA VAL A 54 -7.30 0.23 -0.59
C VAL A 54 -8.19 0.92 0.44
N VAL A 55 -7.64 1.74 1.34
CA VAL A 55 -8.47 2.42 2.37
C VAL A 55 -9.39 3.44 1.74
N SER A 56 -8.91 4.21 0.74
CA SER A 56 -9.74 5.21 0.06
C SER A 56 -10.93 4.57 -0.65
N ASP A 57 -10.70 3.44 -1.32
CA ASP A 57 -11.73 2.70 -2.04
C ASP A 57 -12.71 2.02 -1.08
N ALA A 58 -12.20 1.34 -0.05
CA ALA A 58 -13.01 0.68 0.98
C ALA A 58 -13.96 1.64 1.72
N LEU A 59 -13.52 2.88 1.94
CA LEU A 59 -14.31 3.91 2.63
C LEU A 59 -15.08 4.83 1.69
N GLY A 60 -14.90 4.72 0.37
CA GLY A 60 -15.50 5.63 -0.61
C GLY A 60 -15.05 7.09 -0.44
N GLN A 61 -13.84 7.33 0.05
CA GLN A 61 -13.31 8.64 0.39
C GLN A 61 -11.93 8.87 -0.23
N ALA A 62 -11.70 10.05 -0.80
CA ALA A 62 -10.37 10.43 -1.27
C ALA A 62 -9.47 10.81 -0.08
N LEU A 63 -8.65 9.87 0.40
CA LEU A 63 -7.77 10.11 1.54
C LEU A 63 -6.41 10.64 1.11
N GLN A 64 -5.73 11.33 2.02
CA GLN A 64 -4.31 11.68 1.94
C GLN A 64 -3.63 11.32 3.26
N LEU A 65 -2.38 10.86 3.17
CA LEU A 65 -1.59 10.59 4.37
C LEU A 65 -1.14 11.93 4.98
N SER A 66 -1.61 12.23 6.19
CA SER A 66 -1.24 13.45 6.93
C SER A 66 0.03 13.26 7.75
N LEU A 67 0.03 12.25 8.63
CA LEU A 67 1.15 11.92 9.50
C LEU A 67 1.37 10.41 9.56
N ALA A 68 2.62 9.98 9.61
CA ALA A 68 3.01 8.61 9.89
C ALA A 68 4.19 8.63 10.87
N PRO A 69 3.91 8.62 12.19
CA PRO A 69 4.97 8.74 13.19
C PRO A 69 5.93 7.55 13.16
N GLU A 70 5.47 6.39 12.68
CA GLU A 70 6.28 5.20 12.52
C GLU A 70 5.86 4.42 11.26
N ILE A 71 6.84 4.06 10.43
CA ILE A 71 6.69 3.12 9.32
C ILE A 71 7.91 2.20 9.33
N LYS A 72 7.67 0.89 9.31
CA LYS A 72 8.74 -0.13 9.31
C LYS A 72 8.56 -1.08 8.14
N PHE A 73 9.59 -1.19 7.31
CA PHE A 73 9.70 -2.22 6.28
C PHE A 73 10.59 -3.33 6.81
N LEU A 74 9.96 -4.35 7.42
CA LEU A 74 10.67 -5.40 8.15
C LEU A 74 11.37 -6.42 7.23
N SER A 75 10.94 -6.51 5.97
CA SER A 75 11.54 -7.35 4.94
C SER A 75 11.46 -6.67 3.58
N MET A 76 12.40 -7.02 2.69
CA MET A 76 12.34 -6.59 1.29
C MET A 76 11.32 -7.43 0.56
N HIS A 77 10.45 -6.79 -0.21
CA HIS A 77 9.56 -7.47 -1.14
C HIS A 77 10.17 -7.45 -2.54
N ASN A 78 10.54 -8.62 -3.05
CA ASN A 78 10.97 -8.79 -4.44
C ASN A 78 9.79 -9.31 -5.27
N PRO A 79 9.26 -8.53 -6.25
CA PRO A 79 8.10 -8.93 -7.05
C PRO A 79 8.37 -10.15 -7.97
N PHE A 80 9.63 -10.52 -8.17
CA PHE A 80 10.02 -11.72 -8.93
C PHE A 80 10.02 -12.99 -8.08
N GLU A 81 10.10 -12.86 -6.76
CA GLU A 81 10.01 -13.98 -5.80
C GLU A 81 8.58 -14.20 -5.33
N SER A 82 7.86 -13.11 -5.05
CA SER A 82 6.43 -13.11 -4.75
C SER A 82 5.80 -11.90 -5.40
N GLU A 83 4.78 -12.11 -6.23
CA GLU A 83 4.02 -11.00 -6.83
C GLU A 83 2.96 -10.45 -5.87
N SER A 84 2.62 -11.20 -4.82
CA SER A 84 1.46 -10.91 -3.99
C SER A 84 1.84 -10.47 -2.58
N LEU A 85 1.05 -9.54 -2.04
CA LEU A 85 1.07 -9.13 -0.64
C LEU A 85 -0.36 -9.16 -0.09
N THR A 86 -0.52 -9.50 1.18
CA THR A 86 -1.79 -9.36 1.90
C THR A 86 -1.72 -8.12 2.78
N LEU A 87 -2.79 -7.34 2.76
CA LEU A 87 -3.00 -6.20 3.64
C LEU A 87 -4.05 -6.55 4.69
N SER A 88 -3.72 -6.26 5.94
CA SER A 88 -4.65 -6.27 7.06
C SER A 88 -4.57 -4.91 7.72
N ILE A 89 -5.64 -4.13 7.59
CA ILE A 89 -5.69 -2.74 8.04
C ILE A 89 -6.71 -2.65 9.17
N LYS A 90 -6.30 -2.01 10.26
CA LYS A 90 -7.20 -1.57 11.32
C LYS A 90 -7.31 -0.06 11.28
N TYR A 91 -8.53 0.46 11.32
CA TYR A 91 -8.79 1.89 11.26
C TYR A 91 -9.86 2.29 12.26
N GLY A 92 -9.84 3.57 12.64
CA GLY A 92 -10.88 4.18 13.45
C GLY A 92 -11.17 5.57 12.92
N THR A 93 -12.40 6.05 13.11
CA THR A 93 -12.77 7.43 12.82
C THR A 93 -12.39 8.30 14.02
N GLY A 94 -11.39 9.16 13.86
CA GLY A 94 -11.12 10.22 14.82
C GLY A 94 -11.96 11.45 14.50
N GLU A 95 -12.57 12.07 15.51
CA GLU A 95 -12.87 13.51 15.45
C GLU A 95 -11.52 14.23 15.60
N ASP A 96 -11.13 15.06 14.65
CA ASP A 96 -9.94 15.90 14.74
C ASP A 96 -10.00 16.74 16.04
N GLN A 97 -9.28 16.31 17.08
CA GLN A 97 -8.81 17.21 18.12
C GLN A 97 -7.32 17.39 17.91
N VAL A 98 -6.99 18.26 16.95
CA VAL A 98 -5.68 18.91 16.92
C VAL A 98 -5.58 19.73 18.21
N ILE A 99 -4.87 19.21 19.21
CA ILE A 99 -4.29 20.04 20.27
C ILE A 99 -2.81 20.15 19.92
N SER A 100 -2.42 21.38 19.61
CA SER A 100 -1.05 21.87 19.33
C SER A 100 -0.02 21.42 20.35
#